data_AF-A0A2V7LCI8-F1
#
_entry.id   AF-A0A2V7LCI8-F1
#
_cell.length_a   1.000
_cell.length_b   1.000
_cell.length_c   1.000
_cell.angle_alpha   90.00
_cell.angle_beta   90.00
_cell.angle_gamma   90.00
#
_symmetry.space_group_name_H-M   'P 1'
#
loop_
_entity.id
_entity.type
_entity.pdbx_description
1 polymer ?
#
loop_
_entity_poly.entity_id
_entity_poly.type
_entity_poly.pdbx_seq_one_letter_code
_entity_poly.pdbx_strand_id
1 'polypeptide(L)'
;MVDERSLTLFVEKLKEPPADRAWYELRREAERIALVPGFDRLITLDANAIKELPHQIDVAQRVLRDMGGRAILADEVGLGKTIEASIIYKELAIRGLARRALILTPASLVGQWQG
;
A
#
# COMPACT_ATOMS: atom_id res chain seq x y z
N MET A 1 1.19 -1.29 -10.80
CA MET A 1 0.59 -0.03 -11.27
C MET A 1 -0.73 -0.36 -11.95
N VAL A 2 -1.86 0.25 -11.57
CA VAL A 2 -3.12 0.06 -12.32
C VAL A 2 -2.92 0.72 -13.68
N ASP A 3 -2.96 -0.06 -14.75
CA ASP A 3 -2.76 0.49 -16.09
C ASP A 3 -3.96 1.35 -16.51
N GLU A 4 -3.70 2.36 -17.32
CA GLU A 4 -4.68 3.37 -17.73
C GLU A 4 -5.87 2.77 -18.49
N ARG A 5 -5.65 1.65 -19.20
CA ARG A 5 -6.70 0.91 -19.89
C ARG A 5 -7.61 0.16 -18.92
N SER A 6 -7.07 -0.49 -17.90
CA SER A 6 -7.87 -1.11 -16.83
C SER A 6 -8.68 -0.07 -16.06
N LEU A 7 -8.09 1.10 -15.80
CA LEU A 7 -8.77 2.22 -15.15
C LEU A 7 -9.94 2.74 -15.99
N THR A 8 -9.74 2.89 -17.30
CA THR A 8 -10.78 3.32 -18.24
C THR A 8 -11.93 2.30 -18.31
N LEU A 9 -11.61 1.01 -18.41
CA LEU A 9 -12.61 -0.07 -18.44
C LEU A 9 -13.44 -0.12 -17.15
N PHE A 10 -12.79 0.09 -16.00
CA PHE A 10 -13.47 0.17 -14.71
C PHE A 10 -14.42 1.38 -14.64
N VAL A 11 -13.98 2.54 -15.11
CA VAL A 11 -14.79 3.78 -15.14
C VAL A 11 -15.98 3.65 -16.09
N GLU A 12 -15.82 3.00 -17.25
CA GLU A 12 -16.97 2.72 -18.13
C GLU A 12 -17.97 1.79 -17.46
N LYS A 13 -17.51 0.73 -16.77
CA LYS A 13 -18.39 -0.16 -16.00
C LYS A 13 -19.13 0.55 -14.87
N LEU A 14 -18.53 1.55 -14.22
CA LEU A 14 -19.18 2.35 -13.17
C LEU A 14 -20.42 3.12 -13.65
N LYS A 15 -20.57 3.34 -14.97
CA LYS A 15 -21.73 4.03 -15.55
C LYS A 15 -22.97 3.15 -15.65
N GLU A 16 -22.80 1.83 -15.61
CA GLU A 16 -23.91 0.88 -15.57
C GLU A 16 -24.51 0.85 -14.16
N PRO A 17 -25.84 0.71 -14.00
CA PRO A 17 -26.45 0.62 -12.69
C PRO A 17 -25.84 -0.55 -11.90
N PRO A 18 -25.47 -0.36 -10.62
CA PRO A 18 -24.87 -1.39 -9.79
C PRO A 18 -25.95 -2.42 -9.37
N ALA A 19 -26.40 -3.22 -10.32
CA ALA A 19 -27.53 -4.13 -10.18
C ALA A 19 -27.11 -5.60 -10.11
N ASP A 20 -25.85 -5.92 -10.46
CA ASP A 20 -25.33 -7.28 -10.39
C ASP A 20 -24.75 -7.62 -9.01
N ARG A 21 -24.67 -8.93 -8.71
CA ARG A 21 -24.07 -9.44 -7.48
C ARG A 21 -22.59 -9.03 -7.33
N ALA A 22 -21.88 -8.82 -8.42
CA ALA A 22 -20.47 -8.45 -8.39
C ALA A 22 -20.27 -7.05 -7.80
N TRP A 23 -21.16 -6.09 -8.08
CA TRP A 23 -21.14 -4.77 -7.44
C TRP A 23 -21.37 -4.83 -5.94
N TYR A 24 -22.30 -5.69 -5.50
CA TYR A 24 -22.53 -5.90 -4.07
C TYR A 24 -21.29 -6.49 -3.39
N GLU A 25 -20.69 -7.53 -3.95
CA GLU A 25 -19.49 -8.16 -3.37
C GLU A 25 -18.28 -7.20 -3.41
N LEU A 26 -18.11 -6.43 -4.49
CA LEU A 26 -17.05 -5.43 -4.60
C LEU A 26 -17.21 -4.34 -3.53
N ARG A 27 -18.43 -3.82 -3.33
CA ARG A 27 -18.70 -2.83 -2.30
C ARG A 27 -18.47 -3.42 -0.91
N ARG A 28 -18.93 -4.64 -0.66
CA ARG A 28 -18.73 -5.33 0.61
C ARG A 28 -17.23 -5.50 0.92
N GLU A 29 -16.42 -5.85 -0.07
CA GLU A 29 -14.97 -5.98 0.10
C GLU A 29 -14.30 -4.63 0.34
N ALA A 30 -14.70 -3.59 -0.38
CA ALA A 30 -14.21 -2.23 -0.15
C ALA A 30 -14.55 -1.74 1.27
N GLU A 31 -15.77 -1.97 1.74
CA GLU A 31 -16.20 -1.67 3.12
C GLU A 31 -15.39 -2.49 4.14
N ARG A 32 -15.17 -3.79 3.88
CA ARG A 32 -14.35 -4.66 4.74
C ARG A 32 -12.93 -4.10 4.92
N ILE A 33 -12.33 -3.61 3.83
CA ILE A 33 -11.00 -2.99 3.84
C ILE A 33 -11.03 -1.65 4.56
N ALA A 34 -12.02 -0.80 4.29
CA ALA A 34 -12.19 0.50 4.93
C ALA A 34 -12.41 0.41 6.44
N LEU A 35 -13.04 -0.68 6.89
CA LEU A 35 -13.34 -0.94 8.30
C LEU A 35 -12.18 -1.54 9.08
N VAL A 36 -11.02 -1.85 8.48
CA VAL A 36 -9.84 -2.36 9.20
C VAL A 36 -9.26 -1.24 10.07
N PRO A 37 -9.46 -1.26 11.40
CA PRO A 37 -9.02 -0.17 12.26
C PRO A 37 -7.51 -0.30 12.56
N GLY A 38 -6.85 0.84 12.79
CA GLY A 38 -5.45 0.88 13.22
C GLY A 38 -4.48 0.21 12.23
N PHE A 39 -3.34 -0.26 12.72
CA PHE A 39 -2.29 -0.89 11.91
C PHE A 39 -1.91 -2.28 12.40
N ASP A 40 -2.81 -2.96 13.12
CA ASP A 40 -2.60 -4.32 13.62
C ASP A 40 -2.55 -5.36 12.50
N ARG A 41 -3.29 -5.09 11.43
CA ARG A 41 -3.15 -5.77 10.14
C ARG A 41 -2.87 -4.72 9.08
N LEU A 42 -1.85 -4.97 8.28
CA LEU A 42 -1.50 -4.13 7.13
C LEU A 42 -2.33 -4.59 5.92
N ILE A 43 -3.15 -3.69 5.37
CA ILE A 43 -3.99 -3.94 4.18
C ILE A 43 -3.11 -4.16 2.96
N THR A 44 -1.98 -3.45 2.86
CA THR A 44 -1.07 -3.51 1.71
C THR A 44 -0.50 -4.91 1.46
N LEU A 45 -0.46 -5.79 2.46
CA LEU A 45 0.09 -7.14 2.32
C LEU A 45 -0.81 -8.04 1.47
N ASP A 46 -2.13 -7.80 1.48
CA ASP A 46 -3.08 -8.56 0.66
C ASP A 46 -2.98 -8.17 -0.83
N ALA A 47 -2.36 -7.02 -1.14
CA ALA A 47 -2.30 -6.42 -2.48
C ALA A 47 -0.88 -6.35 -3.06
N ASN A 48 0.13 -6.85 -2.36
CA ASN A 48 1.52 -6.74 -2.78
C ASN A 48 1.94 -7.89 -3.72
N ALA A 49 2.74 -7.55 -4.73
CA ALA A 49 3.29 -8.51 -5.69
C ALA A 49 4.58 -9.20 -5.20
N ILE A 50 5.10 -8.78 -4.05
CA ILE A 50 6.37 -9.24 -3.48
C ILE A 50 6.05 -9.96 -2.18
N LYS A 51 6.68 -11.11 -1.93
CA LYS A 51 6.59 -11.80 -0.65
C LYS A 51 7.46 -11.09 0.38
N GLU A 52 6.84 -10.44 1.35
CA GLU A 52 7.52 -9.77 2.44
C GLU A 52 8.08 -10.76 3.47
N LEU A 53 9.16 -10.36 4.13
CA LEU A 53 9.74 -11.11 5.24
C LEU A 53 9.07 -10.70 6.56
N PRO A 54 8.92 -11.62 7.54
CA PRO A 54 8.25 -11.33 8.81
C PRO A 54 8.79 -10.08 9.52
N HIS A 55 10.12 -9.89 9.56
CA HIS A 55 10.72 -8.72 10.18
C HIS A 55 10.33 -7.41 9.52
N GLN A 56 10.12 -7.41 8.20
CA GLN A 56 9.72 -6.21 7.45
C GLN A 56 8.29 -5.79 7.82
N ILE A 57 7.42 -6.78 8.05
CA ILE A 57 6.05 -6.56 8.52
C ILE A 57 6.07 -5.99 9.93
N ASP A 58 6.86 -6.58 10.84
CA ASP A 58 6.98 -6.13 12.22
C ASP A 58 7.50 -4.68 12.30
N VAL A 59 8.52 -4.35 11.51
CA VAL A 59 9.04 -2.98 11.37
C VAL A 59 7.95 -2.03 10.89
N ALA A 60 7.25 -2.36 9.80
CA ALA A 60 6.21 -1.49 9.27
C ALA A 60 5.08 -1.24 10.28
N GLN A 61 4.63 -2.29 10.97
CA GLN A 61 3.61 -2.15 12.01
C GLN A 61 4.07 -1.28 13.17
N ARG A 62 5.32 -1.46 13.64
CA ARG A 62 5.88 -0.64 14.72
C ARG A 62 5.96 0.84 14.32
N VAL A 63 6.42 1.12 13.11
CA VAL A 63 6.51 2.51 12.61
C VAL A 63 5.14 3.15 12.54
N LEU A 64 4.13 2.43 12.05
CA LEU A 64 2.78 2.95 11.87
C LEU A 64 1.99 3.07 13.18
N ARG A 65 2.09 2.08 14.08
CA ARG A 65 1.38 2.08 15.37
C ARG A 65 2.04 2.99 16.40
N ASP A 66 3.33 2.81 16.62
CA ASP A 66 3.99 3.32 17.83
C ASP A 66 4.75 4.62 17.56
N MET A 67 5.21 4.82 16.32
CA MET A 67 6.06 5.96 15.95
C MET A 67 5.31 7.04 15.17
N GLY A 68 4.01 6.86 14.94
CA GLY A 68 3.17 7.79 14.18
C GLY A 68 3.67 8.01 12.76
N GLY A 69 4.20 6.96 12.12
CA GLY A 69 4.71 7.00 10.74
C GLY A 69 6.08 7.66 10.58
N ARG A 70 6.79 8.01 11.66
CA ARG A 70 8.10 8.68 11.61
C ARG A 70 9.19 7.76 12.16
N ALA A 71 10.10 7.30 11.31
CA ALA A 71 11.16 6.38 11.72
C ALA A 71 12.46 6.59 10.94
N ILE A 72 13.56 6.15 11.54
CA ILE A 72 14.86 5.96 10.88
C ILE A 72 15.08 4.46 10.81
N LEU A 73 15.10 3.90 9.60
CA LEU A 73 15.43 2.49 9.36
C LEU A 73 16.95 2.38 9.27
N ALA A 74 17.59 1.76 10.25
CA ALA A 74 19.05 1.77 10.42
C ALA A 74 19.66 0.38 10.60
N ASP A 75 18.96 -0.69 10.20
CA ASP A 75 19.48 -2.05 10.30
C ASP A 75 20.69 -2.26 9.37
N GLU A 76 21.20 -3.48 9.26
CA GLU A 76 22.29 -3.80 8.33
C GLU A 76 21.93 -3.56 6.85
N VAL A 77 22.96 -3.34 6.03
CA VAL A 77 22.83 -3.20 4.58
C VAL A 77 22.30 -4.51 3.99
N GLY A 78 21.32 -4.43 3.10
CA GLY A 78 20.73 -5.61 2.44
C GLY A 78 19.51 -6.21 3.13
N LEU A 79 19.13 -5.76 4.33
CA LEU A 79 17.94 -6.29 5.06
C LEU A 79 16.58 -5.84 4.50
N GLY A 80 16.58 -4.96 3.49
CA GLY A 80 15.37 -4.58 2.78
C GLY A 80 14.67 -3.31 3.28
N LYS A 81 15.43 -2.30 3.73
CA LYS A 81 14.88 -0.99 4.18
C LYS A 81 14.00 -0.31 3.14
N THR A 82 14.34 -0.46 1.85
CA THR A 82 13.53 0.05 0.74
C THR A 82 12.17 -0.65 0.69
N ILE A 83 12.13 -1.96 0.95
CA ILE A 83 10.90 -2.75 1.02
C ILE A 83 10.08 -2.30 2.23
N GLU A 84 10.70 -2.20 3.41
CA GLU A 84 10.06 -1.70 4.64
C GLU A 84 9.43 -0.31 4.45
N ALA A 85 10.20 0.64 3.89
CA ALA A 85 9.71 1.98 3.57
C ALA A 85 8.56 1.94 2.56
N SER A 86 8.61 1.04 1.58
CA SER A 86 7.54 0.87 0.59
C SER A 86 6.26 0.28 1.21
N ILE A 87 6.38 -0.67 2.14
CA ILE A 87 5.23 -1.22 2.89
C ILE A 87 4.56 -0.10 3.69
N ILE A 88 5.35 0.68 4.43
CA ILE A 88 4.86 1.81 5.23
C ILE A 88 4.13 2.83 4.33
N TYR A 89 4.75 3.22 3.21
CA TYR A 89 4.15 4.17 2.27
C TYR A 89 2.84 3.63 1.66
N LYS A 90 2.86 2.39 1.15
CA LYS A 90 1.67 1.79 0.52
C LYS A 90 0.51 1.64 1.50
N GLU A 91 0.79 1.28 2.75
CA GLU A 91 -0.23 1.20 3.80
C GLU A 91 -0.87 2.57 4.07
N LEU A 92 -0.07 3.64 4.15
CA LEU A 92 -0.59 4.99 4.31
C LEU A 92 -1.37 5.45 3.08
N ALA A 93 -0.92 5.08 1.88
CA ALA A 93 -1.57 5.43 0.62
C ALA A 93 -2.93 4.73 0.44
N ILE A 94 -3.00 3.42 0.68
CA ILE A 94 -4.26 2.65 0.54
C ILE A 94 -5.32 3.08 1.56
N ARG A 95 -4.91 3.56 2.73
CA ARG A 95 -5.78 4.16 3.74
C ARG A 95 -6.14 5.63 3.48
N GLY A 96 -5.59 6.23 2.42
CA GLY A 96 -5.81 7.63 2.07
C GLY A 96 -5.13 8.64 3.00
N LEU A 97 -4.23 8.19 3.88
CA LEU A 97 -3.47 9.00 4.83
C LEU A 97 -2.27 9.70 4.17
N ALA A 98 -1.70 9.10 3.13
CA ALA A 98 -0.64 9.69 2.32
C ALA A 98 -1.11 9.87 0.86
N ARG A 99 -1.45 11.10 0.49
CA ARG A 99 -1.87 11.45 -0.89
C ARG A 99 -0.72 11.90 -1.79
N ARG A 100 0.39 12.33 -1.18
CA ARG A 100 1.61 12.77 -1.85
C ARG A 100 2.79 12.27 -1.04
N ALA A 101 3.82 11.78 -1.72
CA ALA A 101 5.08 11.38 -1.11
C ALA A 101 6.24 12.01 -1.86
N LEU A 102 7.30 12.33 -1.13
CA LEU A 102 8.57 12.78 -1.67
C LEU A 102 9.63 11.75 -1.30
N ILE A 103 10.27 11.15 -2.30
CA ILE A 103 11.35 10.20 -2.12
C ILE A 103 12.64 10.90 -2.58
N LEU A 104 13.51 11.17 -1.62
CA LEU A 104 14.83 11.74 -1.89
C LEU A 104 15.84 10.60 -1.93
N THR A 105 16.47 10.39 -3.09
CA THR A 105 17.41 9.30 -3.31
C THR A 105 18.51 9.74 -4.27
N PRO A 106 19.74 9.18 -4.18
CA PRO A 106 20.78 9.42 -5.17
C PRO A 106 20.31 9.08 -6.59
N ALA A 107 20.81 9.80 -7.60
CA ALA A 107 20.40 9.64 -8.99
C ALA A 107 20.50 8.19 -9.50
N SER A 108 21.51 7.44 -9.04
CA SER A 108 21.73 6.03 -9.41
C SER A 108 20.67 5.07 -8.88
N LEU A 109 19.92 5.45 -7.83
CA LEU A 109 18.92 4.60 -7.19
C LEU A 109 17.48 4.96 -7.58
N VAL A 110 17.27 6.01 -8.37
CA VAL A 110 15.93 6.44 -8.81
C VAL A 110 15.15 5.29 -9.46
N GLY A 111 15.80 4.52 -10.34
CA GLY A 111 15.16 3.38 -11.02
C GLY A 111 14.67 2.29 -10.07
N GLN A 112 15.27 2.13 -8.89
CA GLN A 112 14.82 1.15 -7.89
C GLN A 112 13.48 1.53 -7.26
N TRP A 113 13.06 2.79 -7.36
CA TRP A 113 11.80 3.29 -6.82
C TRP A 113 10.70 3.45 -7.87
N GLN A 114 10.96 3.17 -9.15
CA GLN A 114 10.01 3.38 -10.26
C GLN A 114 9.01 2.22 -10.49
N GLY A 115 8.82 1.35 -9.49
CA GLY A 115 7.95 0.16 -9.56
C GLY A 115 6.45 0.44 -9.61
#